data_AF-A0A2G9M1X6-F1
#
_entry.id   AF-A0A2G9M1X6-F1
#
_cell.length_a   1.000
_cell.length_b   1.000
_cell.length_c   1.000
_cell.angle_alpha   90.00
_cell.angle_beta   90.00
_cell.angle_gamma   90.00
#
_symmetry.space_group_name_H-M   'P 1'
#
loop_
_entity.id
_entity.type
_entity.pdbx_description
1 polymer ?
#
loop_
_entity_poly.entity_id
_entity_poly.type
_entity_poly.pdbx_seq_one_letter_code
_entity_poly.pdbx_strand_id
1 'polypeptide(L)'
;MKEYPKIEELLEYSNDKQAFKSLSSRFSQCNGERFSIMKFRIEKSALERANTRPANPLVDRTLEPGEYVKLYDENLERTIMSNSPMEFYTNYEFIKKCRGDVLIGGLGLGLVVLLAEKKPEVKSITVAEKHLEIIRLVASQIIFNSKVLIEHSDIFNFASQRRYDTIYFDIWDDVCAANYDEMKRLRGKYAGYLNDGGWMGCWSEDECIKAGSGF
;
A
#
# COMPACT_ATOMS: atom_id res chain seq x y z
N MET A 1 12.47 -17.90 5.58
CA MET A 1 11.51 -17.21 4.69
C MET A 1 10.32 -16.82 5.54
N LYS A 2 9.78 -15.61 5.38
CA LYS A 2 8.48 -15.25 5.97
C LYS A 2 7.48 -16.24 5.36
N GLU A 3 6.91 -17.14 6.16
CA GLU A 3 5.81 -17.98 5.69
C GLU A 3 4.60 -17.06 5.55
N TYR A 4 4.33 -16.64 4.33
CA TYR A 4 3.09 -15.94 4.04
C TYR A 4 1.95 -16.93 4.27
N PRO A 5 0.87 -16.52 4.98
CA PRO A 5 -0.30 -17.37 5.17
C PRO A 5 -0.79 -17.88 3.82
N LYS A 6 -1.34 -19.10 3.82
CA LYS A 6 -1.87 -19.71 2.61
C LYS A 6 -2.96 -18.81 2.03
N ILE A 7 -3.05 -18.75 0.70
CA ILE A 7 -4.05 -17.94 -0.02
C ILE A 7 -5.46 -18.20 0.52
N GLU A 8 -5.73 -19.42 1.01
CA GLU A 8 -7.00 -19.88 1.57
C GLU A 8 -7.28 -19.34 2.99
N GLU A 9 -6.28 -19.12 3.82
CA GLU A 9 -6.42 -18.47 5.14
C GLU A 9 -6.60 -16.96 4.99
N LEU A 10 -6.06 -16.41 3.91
CA LEU A 10 -6.27 -15.02 3.48
C LEU A 10 -7.67 -14.81 2.86
N LEU A 11 -8.27 -15.87 2.31
CA LEU A 11 -9.61 -15.90 1.71
C LEU A 11 -10.74 -15.81 2.75
N GLU A 12 -10.52 -16.25 4.01
CA GLU A 12 -11.50 -16.07 5.09
C GLU A 12 -11.69 -14.59 5.50
N TYR A 13 -10.68 -13.74 5.27
CA TYR A 13 -10.80 -12.28 5.34
C TYR A 13 -11.36 -11.65 4.05
N SER A 14 -11.54 -12.45 3.00
CA SER A 14 -11.82 -11.98 1.65
C SER A 14 -13.24 -12.37 1.19
N ASN A 15 -14.19 -11.49 1.50
CA ASN A 15 -15.17 -11.11 0.48
C ASN A 15 -14.57 -10.07 -0.49
N ASP A 16 -13.32 -9.62 -0.26
CA ASP A 16 -12.68 -8.48 -0.91
C ASP A 16 -11.60 -8.81 -1.95
N LYS A 17 -11.34 -10.09 -2.26
CA LYS A 17 -10.51 -10.44 -3.45
C LYS A 17 -11.01 -9.75 -4.71
N GLN A 18 -12.33 -9.58 -4.81
CA GLN A 18 -12.94 -8.87 -5.93
C GLN A 18 -12.63 -7.37 -5.92
N ALA A 19 -12.46 -6.75 -4.75
CA ALA A 19 -12.06 -5.34 -4.66
C ALA A 19 -10.66 -5.13 -5.24
N PHE A 20 -9.73 -6.02 -4.89
CA PHE A 20 -8.34 -5.97 -5.35
C PHE A 20 -8.20 -6.34 -6.83
N LYS A 21 -8.87 -7.42 -7.28
CA LYS A 21 -8.91 -7.82 -8.70
C LYS A 21 -9.68 -6.82 -9.57
N SER A 22 -10.67 -6.11 -9.01
CA SER A 22 -11.43 -5.08 -9.75
C SER A 22 -10.77 -3.71 -9.77
N LEU A 23 -9.64 -3.51 -9.08
CA LEU A 23 -9.02 -2.18 -9.05
C LEU A 23 -8.64 -1.70 -10.46
N SER A 24 -8.09 -2.59 -11.28
CA SER A 24 -7.77 -2.29 -12.69
C SER A 24 -9.00 -1.91 -13.51
N SER A 25 -10.19 -2.44 -13.17
CA SER A 25 -11.44 -2.01 -13.79
C SER A 25 -11.98 -0.66 -13.29
N ARG A 26 -11.57 -0.22 -12.09
CA ARG A 26 -11.98 1.08 -11.53
C ARG A 26 -11.14 2.23 -12.06
N PHE A 27 -9.89 1.95 -12.41
CA PHE A 27 -9.00 2.94 -13.01
C PHE A 27 -9.11 2.92 -14.53
N SER A 28 -9.27 4.11 -15.11
CA SER A 28 -8.90 4.40 -16.48
C SER A 28 -7.45 4.89 -16.51
N GLN A 29 -6.78 4.67 -17.64
CA GLN A 29 -5.44 5.24 -17.82
C GLN A 29 -5.55 6.77 -17.91
N CYS A 30 -4.71 7.47 -17.15
CA CYS A 30 -4.63 8.92 -17.17
C CYS A 30 -3.22 9.39 -16.81
N ASN A 31 -2.87 10.57 -17.32
CA ASN A 31 -1.56 11.17 -17.11
C ASN A 31 -1.72 12.49 -16.36
N GLY A 32 -0.82 12.73 -15.42
CA GLY A 32 -0.60 14.04 -14.83
C GLY A 32 0.64 14.72 -15.42
N GLU A 33 1.21 15.65 -14.66
CA GLU A 33 2.47 16.32 -14.98
C GLU A 33 3.68 15.45 -14.62
N ARG A 34 3.69 14.85 -13.43
CA ARG A 34 4.74 13.94 -12.96
C ARG A 34 4.26 12.51 -12.82
N PHE A 35 3.00 12.30 -12.45
CA PHE A 35 2.50 10.96 -12.14
C PHE A 35 1.48 10.50 -13.16
N SER A 36 1.52 9.21 -13.50
CA SER A 36 0.56 8.59 -14.41
C SER A 36 -0.02 7.32 -13.81
N ILE A 37 -1.31 7.12 -14.03
CA ILE A 37 -1.99 5.85 -13.77
C ILE A 37 -2.03 5.11 -15.11
N MET A 38 -1.26 4.01 -15.20
CA MET A 38 -1.11 3.25 -16.44
C MET A 38 -1.69 1.85 -16.30
N LYS A 39 -2.20 1.29 -17.40
CA LYS A 39 -2.59 -0.11 -17.46
C LYS A 39 -1.49 -0.97 -18.07
N PHE A 40 -1.34 -2.18 -17.56
CA PHE A 40 -0.48 -3.19 -18.15
C PHE A 40 -1.13 -4.58 -18.05
N ARG A 41 -0.73 -5.48 -18.94
CA ARG A 41 -1.30 -6.82 -19.01
C ARG A 41 -0.20 -7.86 -18.79
N ILE A 42 -0.48 -8.81 -17.90
CA ILE A 42 0.35 -9.99 -17.74
C ILE A 42 -0.28 -11.13 -18.54
N GLU A 43 0.45 -11.61 -19.54
CA GLU A 43 0.04 -12.74 -20.36
C GLU A 43 0.40 -14.07 -19.70
N LYS A 44 -0.45 -15.08 -19.88
CA LYS A 44 -0.21 -16.44 -19.36
C LYS A 44 1.14 -16.99 -19.82
N SER A 45 1.47 -16.79 -21.09
CA SER A 45 2.74 -17.23 -21.66
C SER A 45 3.96 -16.54 -21.03
N ALA A 46 3.82 -15.32 -20.50
CA ALA A 46 4.90 -14.62 -19.81
C ALA A 46 5.20 -15.26 -18.45
N LEU A 47 4.17 -15.66 -17.71
CA LEU A 47 4.32 -16.36 -16.43
C LEU A 47 4.92 -17.78 -16.63
N GLU A 48 4.46 -18.49 -17.65
CA GLU A 48 5.01 -19.82 -18.01
C GLU A 48 6.51 -19.73 -18.34
N ARG A 49 6.94 -18.71 -19.09
CA ARG A 49 8.37 -18.46 -19.39
C ARG A 49 9.19 -18.05 -18.16
N ALA A 50 8.58 -17.39 -17.17
CA ALA A 50 9.27 -17.02 -15.94
C ALA A 50 9.50 -18.25 -15.04
N ASN A 51 8.56 -19.19 -15.03
CA ASN A 51 8.63 -20.42 -14.24
C ASN A 51 9.61 -21.47 -14.78
N THR A 52 10.04 -21.37 -16.04
CA THR A 52 11.06 -22.27 -16.61
C THR A 52 12.50 -21.83 -16.34
N ARG A 53 12.69 -20.65 -15.73
CA ARG A 53 14.00 -20.16 -15.28
C ARG A 53 14.24 -20.60 -13.82
N PRO A 54 15.50 -20.82 -13.40
CA PRO A 54 15.80 -21.13 -12.00
C PRO A 54 15.14 -20.10 -11.08
N ALA A 55 14.58 -20.57 -9.96
CA ALA A 55 13.76 -19.80 -9.04
C ALA A 55 14.41 -18.44 -8.70
N ASN A 56 13.95 -17.36 -9.33
CA ASN A 56 14.26 -16.02 -8.88
C ASN A 56 13.30 -15.70 -7.72
N PRO A 57 13.80 -15.48 -6.49
CA PRO A 57 12.96 -15.15 -5.34
C PRO A 57 12.18 -13.83 -5.50
N LEU A 58 12.53 -13.01 -6.50
CA LEU A 58 11.83 -11.77 -6.85
C LEU A 58 10.64 -11.95 -7.80
N VAL A 59 10.43 -13.15 -8.36
CA VAL A 59 9.24 -13.40 -9.19
C VAL A 59 8.05 -13.55 -8.26
N ASP A 60 7.12 -12.59 -8.33
CA ASP A 60 5.83 -12.70 -7.66
C ASP A 60 5.08 -13.91 -8.22
N ARG A 61 5.19 -15.04 -7.51
CA ARG A 61 4.54 -16.31 -7.86
C ARG A 61 3.03 -16.27 -7.70
N THR A 62 2.50 -15.17 -7.19
CA THR A 62 1.07 -14.96 -6.96
C THR A 62 0.41 -14.18 -8.10
N LEU A 63 1.19 -13.65 -9.05
CA LEU A 63 0.68 -13.03 -10.26
C LEU A 63 -0.15 -14.02 -11.09
N GLU A 64 -1.37 -13.60 -11.43
CA GLU A 64 -2.23 -14.29 -12.38
C GLU A 64 -2.24 -13.53 -13.73
N PRO A 65 -2.52 -14.19 -14.86
CA PRO A 65 -2.76 -13.48 -16.12
C PRO A 65 -3.93 -12.51 -15.98
N GLY A 66 -3.78 -11.29 -16.47
CA GLY A 66 -4.82 -10.27 -16.31
C GLY A 66 -4.35 -8.85 -16.59
N GLU A 67 -5.31 -7.92 -16.45
CA GLU A 67 -5.05 -6.49 -16.52
C GLU A 67 -4.80 -5.93 -15.12
N TYR A 68 -3.75 -5.14 -15.01
CA TYR A 68 -3.28 -4.49 -13.80
C TYR A 68 -3.12 -3.00 -14.06
N VAL A 69 -3.09 -2.24 -12.97
CA VAL A 69 -2.84 -0.81 -12.95
C VAL A 69 -1.55 -0.54 -12.16
N LYS A 70 -0.80 0.46 -12.59
CA LYS A 70 0.38 0.95 -11.89
C LYS A 70 0.34 2.46 -11.76
N LEU A 71 0.92 2.94 -10.67
CA LEU A 71 1.31 4.33 -10.51
C LEU A 71 2.75 4.48 -10.99
N TYR A 72 2.97 5.38 -11.93
CA TYR A 72 4.25 5.62 -12.58
C TYR A 72 4.70 7.05 -12.32
N ASP A 73 5.99 7.23 -12.02
CA ASP A 73 6.62 8.54 -11.91
C ASP A 73 7.38 8.81 -13.21
N GLU A 74 6.86 9.73 -14.01
CA GLU A 74 7.40 10.12 -15.32
C GLU A 74 8.78 10.75 -15.18
N ASN A 75 9.05 11.47 -14.09
CA ASN A 75 10.35 12.13 -13.90
C ASN A 75 11.45 11.13 -13.54
N LEU A 76 11.11 10.07 -12.81
CA LEU A 76 12.05 9.03 -12.42
C LEU A 76 12.05 7.84 -13.38
N GLU A 77 11.19 7.88 -14.40
CA GLU A 77 10.97 6.81 -15.38
C GLU A 77 10.80 5.42 -14.72
N ARG A 78 10.04 5.35 -13.62
CA ARG A 78 9.87 4.10 -12.87
C ARG A 78 8.47 3.90 -12.31
N THR A 79 8.15 2.63 -12.07
CA THR A 79 6.92 2.24 -11.39
C THR A 79 7.09 2.45 -9.89
N ILE A 80 6.19 3.22 -9.29
CA ILE A 80 6.14 3.47 -7.84
C ILE A 80 5.44 2.31 -7.14
N MET A 81 4.27 1.93 -7.65
CA MET A 81 3.52 0.78 -7.15
C MET A 81 2.60 0.20 -8.22
N SER A 82 2.05 -0.99 -7.97
CA SER A 82 1.03 -1.61 -8.83
C SER A 82 -0.09 -2.22 -8.00
N ASN A 83 -1.14 -2.73 -8.61
CA ASN A 83 -2.11 -3.60 -7.91
C ASN A 83 -1.76 -5.09 -8.05
N SER A 84 -0.47 -5.43 -8.09
CA SER A 84 -0.05 -6.84 -8.05
C SER A 84 -0.48 -7.51 -6.74
N PRO A 85 -0.75 -8.82 -6.70
CA PRO A 85 -1.20 -9.46 -5.47
C PRO A 85 -0.16 -9.38 -4.34
N MET A 86 1.14 -9.17 -4.66
CA MET A 86 2.18 -8.88 -3.67
C MET A 86 1.81 -7.78 -2.68
N GLU A 87 1.12 -6.72 -3.12
CA GLU A 87 0.72 -5.61 -2.24
C GLU A 87 -0.16 -6.08 -1.08
N PHE A 88 -0.98 -7.11 -1.29
CA PHE A 88 -1.79 -7.67 -0.21
C PHE A 88 -0.91 -8.37 0.83
N TYR A 89 0.10 -9.12 0.39
CA TYR A 89 0.99 -9.85 1.28
C TYR A 89 1.89 -8.92 2.10
N THR A 90 2.44 -7.89 1.47
CA THR A 90 3.29 -6.91 2.15
C THR A 90 2.50 -6.06 3.14
N ASN A 91 1.22 -5.83 2.89
CA ASN A 91 0.33 -5.05 3.76
C ASN A 91 -0.54 -5.92 4.70
N TYR A 92 -0.34 -7.24 4.74
CA TYR A 92 -1.22 -8.16 5.48
C TYR A 92 -1.34 -7.83 6.98
N GLU A 93 -0.22 -7.54 7.64
CA GLU A 93 -0.21 -7.19 9.06
C GLU A 93 -1.00 -5.91 9.35
N PHE A 94 -0.89 -4.90 8.47
CA PHE A 94 -1.73 -3.71 8.57
C PHE A 94 -3.21 -4.08 8.47
N ILE A 95 -3.61 -4.82 7.44
CA ILE A 95 -5.02 -5.18 7.20
C ILE A 95 -5.61 -5.96 8.39
N LYS A 96 -4.80 -6.84 9.00
CA LYS A 96 -5.19 -7.64 10.17
C LYS A 96 -5.36 -6.79 11.43
N LYS A 97 -4.50 -5.78 11.65
CA LYS A 97 -4.49 -4.96 12.86
C LYS A 97 -5.37 -3.71 12.76
N CYS A 98 -5.70 -3.29 11.55
CA CYS A 98 -6.42 -2.06 11.22
C CYS A 98 -7.82 -2.04 11.83
N ARG A 99 -8.04 -1.08 12.73
CA ARG A 99 -9.31 -0.86 13.44
C ARG A 99 -9.38 0.56 13.98
N GLY A 100 -10.57 0.97 14.39
CA GLY A 100 -10.81 2.21 15.11
C GLY A 100 -10.58 3.44 14.24
N ASP A 101 -9.98 4.49 14.82
CA ASP A 101 -9.54 5.67 14.07
C ASP A 101 -8.16 5.42 13.48
N VAL A 102 -8.04 5.55 12.16
CA VAL A 102 -6.87 5.12 11.39
C VAL A 102 -6.16 6.33 10.76
N LEU A 103 -4.83 6.39 10.89
CA LEU A 103 -3.97 7.30 10.13
C LEU A 103 -3.14 6.49 9.12
N ILE A 104 -3.14 6.92 7.87
CA ILE A 104 -2.30 6.37 6.80
C ILE A 104 -1.44 7.49 6.23
N GLY A 105 -0.12 7.33 6.26
CA GLY A 105 0.80 8.16 5.47
C GLY A 105 0.99 7.53 4.10
N GLY A 106 0.72 8.28 3.04
CA GLY A 106 0.70 7.80 1.66
C GLY A 106 -0.68 7.35 1.20
N LEU A 107 -1.07 7.75 -0.01
CA LEU A 107 -2.29 7.29 -0.68
C LEU A 107 -1.98 6.18 -1.69
N GLY A 108 -0.92 6.34 -2.48
CA GLY A 108 -0.59 5.43 -3.57
C GLY A 108 -1.77 5.29 -4.55
N LEU A 109 -2.15 4.06 -4.91
CA LEU A 109 -3.36 3.75 -5.68
C LEU A 109 -4.64 3.63 -4.82
N GLY A 110 -4.54 3.90 -3.51
CA GLY A 110 -5.65 3.79 -2.56
C GLY A 110 -5.97 2.36 -2.11
N LEU A 111 -5.08 1.40 -2.36
CA LEU A 111 -5.30 -0.03 -2.09
C LEU A 111 -5.61 -0.32 -0.62
N VAL A 112 -4.69 0.07 0.27
CA VAL A 112 -4.83 -0.17 1.71
C VAL A 112 -6.00 0.62 2.31
N VAL A 113 -6.32 1.79 1.74
CA VAL A 113 -7.46 2.63 2.12
C VAL A 113 -8.78 1.92 1.78
N LEU A 114 -8.91 1.38 0.56
CA LEU A 114 -10.10 0.63 0.11
C LEU A 114 -10.34 -0.65 0.92
N LEU A 115 -9.26 -1.30 1.40
CA LEU A 115 -9.39 -2.45 2.28
C LEU A 115 -9.78 -2.04 3.70
N ALA A 116 -9.17 -0.97 4.24
CA ALA A 116 -9.48 -0.46 5.56
C ALA A 116 -10.92 0.06 5.67
N GLU A 117 -11.42 0.80 4.68
CA GLU A 117 -12.74 1.46 4.76
C GLU A 117 -13.91 0.46 4.86
N LYS A 118 -13.71 -0.76 4.36
CA LYS A 118 -14.70 -1.84 4.36
C LYS A 118 -14.78 -2.59 5.67
N LYS A 119 -13.75 -2.48 6.51
CA LYS A 119 -13.72 -3.15 7.82
C LYS A 119 -14.76 -2.50 8.74
N PRO A 120 -15.72 -3.26 9.31
CA PRO A 120 -16.72 -2.71 10.22
C PRO A 120 -16.09 -2.16 11.50
N GLU A 121 -14.95 -2.71 11.94
CA GLU A 121 -14.18 -2.23 13.08
C GLU A 121 -13.44 -0.90 12.84
N VAL A 122 -13.31 -0.44 11.59
CA VAL A 122 -12.73 0.86 11.25
C VAL A 122 -13.81 1.95 11.28
N LYS A 123 -13.55 2.99 12.08
CA LYS A 123 -14.45 4.12 12.35
C LYS A 123 -14.18 5.29 11.42
N SER A 124 -12.92 5.69 11.28
CA SER A 124 -12.48 6.78 10.41
C SER A 124 -11.08 6.51 9.87
N ILE A 125 -10.75 7.08 8.71
CA ILE A 125 -9.45 6.98 8.05
C ILE A 125 -9.01 8.37 7.65
N THR A 126 -7.88 8.83 8.16
CA THR A 126 -7.18 10.03 7.69
C THR A 126 -6.00 9.58 6.83
N VAL A 127 -5.92 10.06 5.59
CA VAL A 127 -4.81 9.80 4.67
C VAL A 127 -4.02 11.09 4.51
N ALA A 128 -2.73 11.10 4.82
CA ALA A 128 -1.83 12.20 4.52
C ALA A 128 -1.02 11.87 3.27
N GLU A 129 -1.32 12.53 2.15
CA GLU A 129 -0.63 12.35 0.88
C GLU A 129 0.10 13.64 0.48
N LYS A 130 1.39 13.51 0.20
CA LYS A 130 2.30 14.63 -0.07
C LYS A 130 2.07 15.24 -1.45
N HIS A 131 1.69 14.43 -2.43
CA HIS A 131 1.54 14.85 -3.81
C HIS A 131 0.08 15.11 -4.14
N LEU A 132 -0.31 16.39 -4.20
CA LEU A 132 -1.65 16.81 -4.62
C LEU A 132 -2.09 16.17 -5.95
N GLU A 133 -1.14 15.94 -6.85
CA GLU A 133 -1.37 15.29 -8.12
C GLU A 133 -1.83 13.82 -7.97
N ILE A 134 -1.18 13.04 -7.10
CA ILE A 134 -1.62 11.66 -6.79
C ILE A 134 -3.04 11.68 -6.24
N ILE A 135 -3.35 12.60 -5.32
CA ILE A 135 -4.70 12.77 -4.79
C ILE A 135 -5.70 13.00 -5.93
N ARG A 136 -5.40 13.91 -6.88
CA ARG A 136 -6.29 14.21 -8.01
C ARG A 136 -6.47 13.03 -8.95
N LEU A 137 -5.39 12.31 -9.28
CA LEU A 137 -5.43 11.16 -10.19
C LEU A 137 -6.25 10.01 -9.60
N VAL A 138 -6.14 9.79 -8.28
CA VAL A 138 -6.83 8.69 -7.60
C VAL A 138 -8.26 9.05 -7.23
N ALA A 139 -8.49 10.17 -6.55
CA ALA A 139 -9.81 10.57 -6.07
C ALA A 139 -10.79 10.94 -7.19
N SER A 140 -10.31 11.19 -8.41
CA SER A 140 -11.18 11.36 -9.59
C SER A 140 -11.76 10.05 -10.13
N GLN A 141 -11.22 8.90 -9.71
CA GLN A 141 -11.58 7.58 -10.24
C GLN A 141 -12.05 6.61 -9.16
N ILE A 142 -11.59 6.81 -7.92
CA ILE A 142 -11.99 6.03 -6.76
C ILE A 142 -12.87 6.87 -5.86
N ILE A 143 -14.10 6.41 -5.66
CA ILE A 143 -15.01 6.96 -4.66
C ILE A 143 -14.79 6.17 -3.37
N PHE A 144 -14.10 6.79 -2.43
CA PHE A 144 -14.00 6.29 -1.06
C PHE A 144 -15.30 6.53 -0.29
N ASN A 145 -15.56 5.71 0.73
CA ASN A 145 -16.74 5.89 1.57
C ASN A 145 -16.53 7.03 2.60
N SER A 146 -17.60 7.34 3.34
CA SER A 146 -17.62 8.48 4.28
C SER A 146 -16.65 8.38 5.46
N LYS A 147 -15.97 7.26 5.66
CA LYS A 147 -14.93 7.11 6.68
C LYS A 147 -13.64 7.80 6.28
N VAL A 148 -13.40 8.03 4.99
CA VAL A 148 -12.11 8.45 4.45
C VAL A 148 -12.03 9.97 4.30
N LEU A 149 -11.01 10.56 4.89
CA LEU A 149 -10.57 11.94 4.71
C LEU A 149 -9.15 11.92 4.12
N ILE A 150 -8.96 12.55 2.96
CA ILE A 150 -7.64 12.70 2.33
C ILE A 150 -7.17 14.14 2.53
N GLU A 151 -6.02 14.30 3.17
CA GLU A 151 -5.37 15.58 3.40
C GLU A 151 -4.10 15.68 2.54
N HIS A 152 -3.97 16.80 1.84
CA HIS A 152 -2.74 17.14 1.13
C HIS A 152 -1.68 17.59 2.14
N SER A 153 -0.85 16.65 2.59
CA SER A 153 0.14 16.88 3.62
C SER A 153 1.29 15.90 3.51
N ASP A 154 2.50 16.38 3.80
CA ASP A 154 3.65 15.50 4.00
C ASP A 154 3.55 14.86 5.40
N ILE A 155 3.53 13.53 5.48
CA ILE A 155 3.41 12.81 6.75
C ILE A 155 4.56 13.14 7.73
N PHE A 156 5.74 13.54 7.26
CA PHE A 156 6.80 14.02 8.16
C PHE A 156 6.46 15.34 8.84
N ASN A 157 5.54 16.13 8.28
CA ASN A 157 5.10 17.44 8.78
C ASN A 157 3.66 17.45 9.29
N PHE A 158 2.84 16.47 8.91
CA PHE A 158 1.45 16.36 9.33
C PHE A 158 1.33 16.33 10.85
N ALA A 159 0.39 17.09 11.39
CA ALA A 159 0.11 17.19 12.81
C ALA A 159 -1.39 16.99 13.00
N SER A 160 -1.77 15.93 13.71
CA SER A 160 -3.17 15.70 14.05
C SER A 160 -3.54 16.40 15.36
N GLN A 161 -4.82 16.68 15.56
CA GLN A 161 -5.36 17.00 16.89
C GLN A 161 -6.00 15.77 17.55
N ARG A 162 -5.94 14.61 16.87
CA ARG A 162 -6.57 13.36 17.28
C ARG A 162 -5.50 12.30 17.55
N ARG A 163 -5.86 11.34 18.39
CA ARG A 163 -5.13 10.07 18.51
C ARG A 163 -5.79 9.01 17.64
N TYR A 164 -5.04 7.95 17.33
CA TYR A 164 -5.42 6.90 16.40
C TYR A 164 -5.23 5.52 17.04
N ASP A 165 -6.11 4.58 16.70
CA ASP A 165 -6.00 3.18 17.10
C ASP A 165 -5.07 2.39 16.17
N THR A 166 -4.93 2.86 14.92
CA THR A 166 -4.04 2.29 13.91
C THR A 166 -3.29 3.40 13.19
N ILE A 167 -1.97 3.32 13.12
CA ILE A 167 -1.13 4.23 12.32
C ILE A 167 -0.30 3.40 11.34
N TYR A 168 -0.32 3.76 10.06
CA TYR A 168 0.40 3.03 9.03
C TYR A 168 1.12 3.97 8.08
N PHE A 169 2.36 3.65 7.73
CA PHE A 169 3.17 4.44 6.80
C PHE A 169 3.52 3.60 5.56
N ASP A 170 3.04 4.03 4.40
CA ASP A 170 3.19 3.35 3.11
C ASP A 170 3.64 4.39 2.06
N ILE A 171 4.90 4.84 2.19
CA ILE A 171 5.43 6.01 1.46
C ILE A 171 6.73 5.75 0.70
N TRP A 172 7.27 4.53 0.78
CA TRP A 172 8.55 4.16 0.17
C TRP A 172 8.34 3.35 -1.11
N ASP A 173 9.12 3.65 -2.14
CA ASP A 173 9.07 2.95 -3.43
C ASP A 173 10.17 1.88 -3.58
N ASP A 174 11.02 1.71 -2.57
CA ASP A 174 12.02 0.67 -2.47
C ASP A 174 12.21 0.16 -1.03
N VAL A 175 13.00 -0.91 -0.90
CA VAL A 175 13.40 -1.47 0.39
C VAL A 175 14.89 -1.23 0.55
N CYS A 176 15.27 -0.26 1.38
CA CYS A 176 16.66 0.02 1.67
C CYS A 176 16.88 0.41 3.13
N ALA A 177 18.14 0.38 3.57
CA ALA A 177 18.51 0.70 4.95
C ALA A 177 18.17 2.15 5.34
N ALA A 178 18.24 3.09 4.40
CA ALA A 178 17.92 4.50 4.66
C ALA A 178 16.44 4.70 5.04
N ASN A 179 15.54 3.90 4.46
CA ASN A 179 14.10 3.95 4.77
C ASN A 179 13.86 3.62 6.24
N TYR A 180 14.70 2.78 6.87
CA TYR A 180 14.56 2.45 8.29
C TYR A 180 14.81 3.65 9.23
N ASP A 181 15.71 4.57 8.87
CA ASP A 181 15.92 5.79 9.66
C ASP A 181 14.70 6.71 9.62
N GLU A 182 14.07 6.82 8.45
CA GLU A 182 12.81 7.52 8.29
C GLU A 182 11.65 6.87 9.05
N MET A 183 11.55 5.53 9.01
CA MET A 183 10.58 4.76 9.80
C MET A 183 10.72 5.04 11.30
N LYS A 184 11.95 5.03 11.83
CA LYS A 184 12.22 5.39 13.24
C LYS A 184 11.78 6.82 13.55
N ARG A 185 12.06 7.77 12.67
CA ARG A 185 11.64 9.17 12.82
C ARG A 185 10.12 9.30 12.88
N LEU A 186 9.39 8.62 11.99
CA LEU A 186 7.94 8.62 11.97
C LEU A 186 7.37 7.95 13.23
N ARG A 187 7.90 6.79 13.64
CA ARG A 187 7.49 6.12 14.88
C ARG A 187 7.65 7.01 16.11
N GLY A 188 8.80 7.69 16.23
CA GLY A 188 9.06 8.63 17.33
C GLY A 188 8.08 9.81 17.32
N LYS A 189 7.87 10.42 16.15
CA LYS A 189 6.92 11.53 15.97
C LYS A 189 5.49 11.12 16.33
N TYR A 190 5.05 9.95 15.88
CA TYR A 190 3.66 9.51 16.00
C TYR A 190 3.34 8.70 17.26
N ALA A 191 4.33 8.40 18.10
CA ALA A 191 4.13 7.68 19.36
C ALA A 191 3.09 8.35 20.28
N GLY A 192 3.12 9.68 20.40
CA GLY A 192 2.14 10.44 21.20
C GLY A 192 0.73 10.49 20.59
N TYR A 193 0.59 10.13 19.32
CA TYR A 193 -0.67 10.09 18.59
C TYR A 193 -1.31 8.71 18.60
N LEU A 194 -0.63 7.67 19.07
CA LEU A 194 -1.17 6.32 19.12
C LEU A 194 -1.96 6.13 20.41
N ASN A 195 -3.20 5.63 20.34
CA ASN A 195 -4.00 5.26 21.50
C ASN A 195 -3.38 4.07 22.26
N ASP A 196 -3.77 3.93 23.53
CA ASP A 196 -3.33 2.81 24.36
C ASP A 196 -3.85 1.49 23.76
N GLY A 197 -2.94 0.52 23.56
CA GLY A 197 -3.24 -0.71 22.83
C GLY A 197 -3.38 -0.55 21.31
N GLY A 198 -3.11 0.64 20.77
CA GLY A 198 -3.06 0.89 19.33
C GLY A 198 -1.91 0.15 18.63
N TRP A 199 -1.97 0.08 17.31
CA TRP A 199 -0.92 -0.51 16.49
C TRP A 199 -0.31 0.52 15.53
N MET A 200 1.02 0.47 15.36
CA MET A 200 1.75 1.33 14.43
C MET A 200 2.74 0.51 13.61
N GLY A 201 2.73 0.68 12.29
CA GLY A 201 3.59 -0.06 11.36
C GLY A 201 4.03 0.74 10.15
N CYS A 202 5.05 0.23 9.45
CA CYS A 202 5.53 0.75 8.17
C CYS A 202 5.52 -0.38 7.14
N TRP A 203 5.30 -0.05 5.87
CA TRP A 203 5.46 -0.99 4.77
C TRP A 203 6.90 -1.51 4.70
N SER A 204 7.05 -2.84 4.56
CA SER A 204 8.34 -3.54 4.42
C SER A 204 9.41 -3.24 5.50
N GLU A 205 9.00 -2.94 6.74
CA GLU A 205 9.92 -2.59 7.82
C GLU A 205 10.92 -3.70 8.15
N ASP A 206 10.47 -4.95 8.26
CA ASP A 206 11.35 -6.09 8.55
C ASP A 206 12.43 -6.27 7.48
N GLU A 207 12.07 -6.02 6.23
CA GLU A 207 12.95 -6.12 5.09
C GLU A 207 13.95 -4.94 5.06
N CYS A 208 13.53 -3.73 5.43
CA CYS A 208 14.42 -2.58 5.59
C CYS A 208 15.44 -2.78 6.73
N ILE A 209 15.00 -3.36 7.86
CA ILE A 209 15.88 -3.73 8.98
C ILE A 209 16.96 -4.71 8.50
N LYS A 210 16.57 -5.76 7.77
CA LYS A 210 17.51 -6.75 7.23
C LYS A 210 18.49 -6.13 6.25
N ALA A 211 18.03 -5.26 5.36
CA ALA A 211 18.88 -4.55 4.41
C ALA A 211 19.97 -3.72 5.10
N GLY A 212 19.67 -3.13 6.27
CA GLY A 212 20.65 -2.40 7.09
C GLY A 212 21.54 -3.29 7.96
N SER A 213 21.20 -4.57 8.13
CA SER A 213 21.89 -5.49 9.05
C SER A 213 23.09 -6.20 8.42
N GLY A 214 23.26 -6.13 7.09
CA GLY A 214 24.41 -6.74 6.39
C GLY A 214 24.46 -8.28 6.44
N PHE A 215 23.35 -8.95 6.75
CA PHE A 215 23.21 -10.42 6.80
C PHE A 215 22.29 -10.93 5.69
#